data_AF-E1U2H3-F1
#
_entry.id   AF-E1U2H3-F1
#
_cell.length_a   1.000
_cell.length_b   1.000
_cell.length_c   1.000
_cell.angle_alpha   90.00
_cell.angle_beta   90.00
_cell.angle_gamma   90.00
#
_symmetry.space_group_name_H-M   'P 1'
#
loop_
_entity.id
_entity.type
_entity.pdbx_description
1 polymer ?
#
loop_
_entity_poly.entity_id
_entity_poly.type
_entity_poly.pdbx_seq_one_letter_code
_entity_poly.pdbx_strand_id
1 'polypeptide(L)'
;YSSKDLHGAEYIDSYVFNQIEQIRFNSTVGKYVGYTELGLKNAETWNKGSELAQELGELERYCKPNAAIDYGAVLDKTGEQG
;
A
#
# COMPACT_ATOMS: atom_id res chain seq x y z
N TYR A 1 -4.74 -6.62 19.83
CA TYR A 1 -4.10 -6.39 18.53
C TYR A 1 -2.60 -6.36 18.73
N SER A 2 -1.87 -7.30 18.13
CA SER A 2 -0.40 -7.31 18.15
C SER A 2 0.14 -6.66 16.88
N SER A 3 1.33 -6.07 16.95
CA SER A 3 2.07 -5.63 15.75
C SER A 3 2.29 -6.78 14.76
N LYS A 4 2.29 -8.03 15.25
CA LYS A 4 2.46 -9.24 14.43
C LYS A 4 1.26 -9.53 13.52
N ASP A 5 0.07 -9.03 13.87
CA ASP A 5 -1.15 -9.28 13.09
C ASP A 5 -1.32 -8.25 11.95
N LEU A 6 -0.43 -7.26 11.87
CA LEU A 6 -0.40 -6.21 10.83
C LEU A 6 -1.76 -5.49 10.65
N HIS A 7 -2.55 -5.40 11.72
CA HIS A 7 -3.90 -4.83 11.66
C HIS A 7 -3.89 -3.34 11.28
N GLY A 8 -2.83 -2.61 11.64
CA GLY A 8 -2.64 -1.20 11.26
C GLY A 8 -1.84 -1.01 9.98
N ALA A 9 -1.58 -2.06 9.20
CA ALA A 9 -0.84 -1.93 7.96
C ALA A 9 -1.67 -1.22 6.90
N GLU A 10 -1.02 -0.32 6.16
CA GLU A 10 -1.59 0.33 5.00
C GLU A 10 -0.76 -0.02 3.77
N TYR A 11 -1.43 -0.13 2.63
CA TYR A 11 -0.79 -0.23 1.34
C TYR A 11 -0.96 1.10 0.60
N ILE A 12 0.17 1.63 0.10
CA ILE A 12 0.25 2.89 -0.63
C ILE A 12 0.99 2.64 -1.94
N ASP A 13 0.36 3.01 -3.06
CA ASP A 13 1.00 3.07 -4.38
C ASP A 13 0.94 4.49 -4.91
N SER A 14 2.09 5.07 -5.27
CA SER A 14 2.25 6.50 -5.59
C SER A 14 3.03 6.70 -6.88
N TYR A 15 2.43 7.43 -7.81
CA TYR A 15 3.04 7.77 -9.10
C TYR A 15 3.58 9.19 -9.04
N VAL A 16 4.91 9.29 -9.00
CA VAL A 16 5.63 10.56 -8.81
C VAL A 16 6.45 10.88 -10.06
N PHE A 17 6.30 12.11 -10.58
CA PHE A 17 7.07 12.60 -11.72
C PHE A 17 7.72 13.94 -11.37
N ASN A 18 9.03 14.06 -11.58
CA ASN A 18 9.79 15.27 -11.24
C ASN A 18 9.53 15.80 -9.81
N GLN A 19 9.54 14.90 -8.83
CA GLN A 19 9.24 15.21 -7.40
C GLN A 19 7.81 15.70 -7.14
N ILE A 20 6.93 15.69 -8.14
CA ILE A 20 5.52 16.04 -8.01
C ILE A 20 4.72 14.75 -8.03
N GLU A 21 4.05 14.46 -6.92
CA GLU A 21 3.10 13.36 -6.85
C GLU A 21 1.90 13.65 -7.74
N GLN A 22 1.63 12.75 -8.68
CA GLN A 22 0.52 12.90 -9.62
C GLN A 22 -0.74 12.28 -9.05
N ILE A 23 -0.65 11.02 -8.61
CA ILE A 23 -1.78 10.19 -8.17
C ILE A 23 -1.31 9.15 -7.16
N ARG A 24 -2.14 8.83 -6.17
CA ARG A 24 -1.88 7.82 -5.15
C ARG A 24 -3.09 6.94 -4.88
N PHE A 25 -2.89 5.64 -4.79
CA PHE A 25 -3.81 4.75 -4.06
C PHE A 25 -3.37 4.63 -2.60
N ASN A 26 -4.32 4.70 -1.67
CA ASN A 26 -4.11 4.30 -0.28
C ASN A 26 -5.23 3.33 0.12
N SER A 27 -4.88 2.16 0.65
CA SER A 27 -5.84 1.13 1.07
C SER A 27 -6.84 1.59 2.12
N THR A 28 -6.51 2.58 2.96
CA THR A 28 -7.46 3.16 3.93
C THR A 28 -8.48 4.10 3.29
N VAL A 29 -8.10 4.74 2.19
CA VAL A 29 -9.00 5.57 1.38
C VAL A 29 -9.80 4.69 0.41
N GLY A 30 -9.21 3.58 -0.04
CA GLY A 30 -9.84 2.57 -0.90
C GLY A 30 -10.03 3.02 -2.36
N LYS A 31 -9.30 4.04 -2.79
CA LYS A 31 -9.34 4.57 -4.17
C LYS A 31 -8.11 5.42 -4.49
N TYR A 32 -7.91 5.69 -5.76
CA TYR A 32 -6.93 6.66 -6.22
C TYR A 32 -7.38 8.10 -5.95
N VAL A 33 -6.43 8.93 -5.49
CA VAL A 33 -6.56 10.38 -5.30
C VAL A 33 -5.53 11.06 -6.20
N GLY A 34 -5.98 11.97 -7.07
CA GLY A 34 -5.12 12.80 -7.91
C GLY A 34 -4.73 14.11 -7.22
N TYR A 35 -3.48 14.54 -7.38
CA TYR A 35 -2.93 15.77 -6.80
C TYR A 35 -2.53 16.82 -7.84
N THR A 36 -2.58 16.46 -9.12
CA THR A 36 -2.41 17.37 -10.26
C THR A 36 -3.61 17.24 -11.20
N GLU A 37 -3.78 18.16 -12.15
CA GLU A 37 -4.86 18.06 -13.15
C GLU A 37 -4.82 16.75 -13.94
N LEU A 38 -3.62 16.28 -14.30
CA LEU A 38 -3.42 14.98 -14.94
C LEU A 38 -3.81 13.84 -13.99
N GLY A 39 -3.35 13.91 -12.74
CA GLY A 39 -3.68 12.93 -11.71
C GLY A 39 -5.18 12.81 -11.43
N LEU A 40 -5.91 13.92 -11.43
CA LEU A 40 -7.36 13.95 -11.24
C LEU A 40 -8.09 13.21 -12.38
N LYS A 41 -7.72 13.48 -13.63
CA LYS A 41 -8.30 12.78 -14.80
C LYS A 41 -8.01 11.28 -14.79
N ASN A 42 -6.79 10.92 -14.41
CA ASN A 42 -6.42 9.51 -14.28
C ASN A 42 -7.20 8.84 -13.13
N ALA A 43 -7.33 9.49 -11.98
CA ALA A 43 -8.09 8.97 -10.84
C ALA A 43 -9.57 8.74 -11.20
N GLU A 44 -10.21 9.64 -11.96
CA GLU A 44 -11.59 9.43 -12.43
C GLU A 44 -11.74 8.16 -13.29
N THR A 45 -10.70 7.83 -14.07
CA THR A 45 -10.67 6.66 -14.95
C THR A 45 -10.36 5.39 -14.16
N TRP A 46 -9.25 5.39 -13.42
CA TRP A 46 -8.76 4.19 -12.69
C TRP A 46 -9.70 3.77 -11.57
N ASN A 47 -10.40 4.73 -10.93
CA ASN A 47 -11.41 4.40 -9.91
C ASN A 47 -12.66 3.70 -10.46
N LYS A 48 -12.80 3.62 -11.79
CA LYS A 48 -13.88 2.88 -12.47
C LYS A 48 -13.34 1.67 -13.25
N GLY A 49 -12.02 1.51 -13.29
CA GLY A 49 -11.33 0.49 -14.05
C GLY A 49 -10.95 -0.74 -13.21
N SER A 50 -10.32 -1.71 -13.87
CA SER A 50 -9.80 -2.91 -13.22
C SER A 50 -8.60 -2.62 -12.32
N GLU A 51 -7.92 -1.50 -12.54
CA GLU A 51 -6.79 -1.02 -11.76
C GLU A 51 -7.17 -0.93 -10.27
N LEU A 52 -8.29 -0.28 -9.96
CA LEU A 52 -8.75 -0.16 -8.57
C LEU A 52 -9.05 -1.53 -7.94
N ALA A 53 -9.66 -2.45 -8.70
CA ALA A 53 -9.97 -3.79 -8.19
C ALA A 53 -8.71 -4.58 -7.82
N GLN A 54 -7.63 -4.40 -8.58
CA GLN A 54 -6.33 -4.99 -8.26
C GLN A 54 -5.74 -4.36 -6.99
N GLU A 55 -5.66 -3.03 -6.91
CA GLU A 55 -5.04 -2.34 -5.76
C GLU A 55 -5.72 -2.64 -4.43
N LEU A 56 -7.05 -2.77 -4.44
CA LEU A 56 -7.82 -3.12 -3.24
C LEU A 56 -7.41 -4.46 -2.63
N GLY A 57 -6.82 -5.36 -3.43
CA GLY A 57 -6.33 -6.67 -2.98
C GLY A 57 -4.88 -6.69 -2.51
N GLU A 58 -4.06 -5.68 -2.84
CA GLU A 58 -2.61 -5.74 -2.67
C GLU A 58 -2.16 -5.76 -1.20
N LEU A 59 -2.90 -5.11 -0.29
CA LEU A 59 -2.60 -5.15 1.14
C LEU A 59 -2.61 -6.59 1.67
N GLU A 60 -3.63 -7.37 1.31
CA GLU A 60 -3.78 -8.76 1.78
C GLU A 60 -2.96 -9.74 0.94
N ARG A 61 -2.87 -9.52 -0.38
CA ARG A 61 -2.23 -10.44 -1.31
C ARG A 61 -0.71 -10.34 -1.31
N TYR A 62 -0.17 -9.12 -1.12
CA TYR A 62 1.26 -8.84 -1.26
C TYR A 62 1.85 -8.28 0.03
N CYS A 63 1.31 -7.20 0.59
CA CYS A 63 1.98 -6.51 1.70
C CYS A 63 2.03 -7.35 2.98
N LYS A 64 0.89 -7.86 3.46
CA LYS A 64 0.86 -8.60 4.73
C LYS A 64 1.68 -9.89 4.72
N PRO A 65 1.62 -10.76 3.68
CA PRO A 65 2.44 -11.96 3.64
C PRO A 65 3.95 -11.66 3.65
N ASN A 66 4.40 -10.68 2.85
CA ASN A 66 5.81 -10.31 2.81
C ASN A 66 6.27 -9.64 4.11
N ALA A 67 5.48 -8.73 4.65
CA ALA A 67 5.79 -8.11 5.93
C ALA A 67 5.85 -9.13 7.07
N ALA A 68 4.98 -10.14 7.10
CA ALA A 68 5.04 -11.20 8.10
C ALA A 68 6.34 -12.02 8.03
N ILE A 69 6.82 -12.31 6.81
CA ILE A 69 8.12 -12.96 6.60
C ILE A 69 9.25 -12.09 7.15
N ASP A 70 9.25 -10.79 6.83
CA ASP A 70 10.27 -9.86 7.28
C ASP A 70 10.26 -9.66 8.80
N TYR A 71 9.07 -9.50 9.40
CA TYR A 71 8.93 -9.38 10.86
C TYR A 71 9.44 -10.63 11.59
N GLY A 72 9.15 -11.83 11.09
CA GLY A 72 9.72 -13.07 11.62
C GLY A 72 11.24 -13.10 11.48
N ALA A 73 11.77 -12.72 10.32
CA ALA A 73 13.21 -12.71 10.07
C ALA A 73 13.99 -11.67 10.89
N VAL A 74 13.38 -10.53 11.21
CA VAL A 74 14.02 -9.41 11.92
C VAL A 74 13.85 -9.51 13.43
N LEU A 75 12.63 -9.79 13.94
CA LEU A 75 12.38 -9.79 15.38
C LEU A 75 12.75 -11.10 16.06
N ASP A 76 12.53 -12.26 15.43
CA ASP A 76 12.85 -13.55 16.08
C ASP A 76 14.37 -13.76 16.20
N LYS A 77 15.18 -13.08 15.38
CA LYS A 77 16.66 -13.06 15.52
C LYS A 77 17.17 -12.14 16.62
N THR A 78 16.36 -11.21 17.11
CA THR A 78 16.76 -10.35 18.25
C THR A 78 16.55 -11.02 19.62
N GLY A 79 15.93 -12.21 19.66
CA GLY A 79 15.71 -12.99 20.88
C GLY A 79 16.76 -14.06 21.20
N GLU A 80 17.73 -14.32 20.33
CA GLU A 80 18.79 -15.35 20.53
C GLU A 80 20.14 -14.77 21.01
N GLN A 81 20.15 -13.53 21.50
CA GLN A 81 21.29 -13.00 22.28
C GLN A 81 20.93 -13.01 23.76
N GLY A 82 20.97 -14.20 24.37
CA GLY A 82 20.80 -14.43 25.80
C GLY A 82 21.46 -15.74 26.21
#